data_AF-A0A8D8TL33-F1
#
_entry.id   AF-A0A8D8TL33-F1
#
_cell.length_a   1.000
_cell.length_b   1.000
_cell.length_c   1.000
_cell.angle_alpha   90.00
_cell.angle_beta   90.00
_cell.angle_gamma   90.00
#
_symmetry.space_group_name_H-M   'P 1'
#
loop_
_entity.id
_entity.type
_entity.pdbx_description
1 polymer ?
#
loop_
_entity_poly.entity_id
_entity_poly.type
_entity_poly.pdbx_seq_one_letter_code
_entity_poly.pdbx_strand_id
1 'polypeptide(L)'
;TLPYIKNNYVYLGFMLVYLLVNAVLFGSRMYAFRKSNYYVIFARACGQCLNFNCMFVLVLMLRHCITFLRTRGFSVCLPLDQHIYFHKMTGFFIFGYSVLHTVMHLLNFSLNVLGDGVINKRGLSLTEWLFTSRPGLFGLISGWANPTGVCLIIILTIMFICSQTFVRKSGSFEVFYWTHLLYVPFWVLLILHCPNFWKWVIIPGIIYTCERIFRFTIMRCKRGKTYISSGLLLPSKVTHLVIKRPQHFDFHPGDYVFVNIPAIAQYEWHPFTISSAPEQEGYMWLHIRGVGEWTNRLYDYFEKEQDKLHNLDETLPLVNTPSVTPPTPTGVSPPMTPSGVGPGSVQSVGSEKESNPIRRIHKTLERTFSGKGLAGGKAGSAPSSVDANIRGKMVVFKNHHGSGTGYTNESFCSL
;
A
#
# COMPACT_ATOMS: atom_id res chain seq x y z
N THR A 1 -7.27 -4.42 28.12
CA THR A 1 -8.55 -4.49 28.87
C THR A 1 -9.40 -5.62 28.31
N LEU A 2 -10.33 -6.18 29.10
CA LEU A 2 -11.19 -7.32 28.72
C LEU A 2 -11.91 -7.15 27.34
N PRO A 3 -12.39 -5.96 26.93
CA PRO A 3 -12.98 -5.76 25.61
C PRO A 3 -11.99 -5.98 24.45
N TYR A 4 -10.72 -5.60 24.61
CA TYR A 4 -9.70 -5.82 23.60
C TYR A 4 -9.45 -7.31 23.36
N ILE A 5 -9.39 -8.10 24.44
CA ILE A 5 -9.21 -9.56 24.37
C ILE A 5 -10.40 -10.19 23.65
N LYS A 6 -11.63 -9.81 24.00
CA LYS A 6 -12.85 -10.32 23.33
C LYS A 6 -12.87 -10.01 21.83
N ASN A 7 -12.40 -8.84 21.42
CA ASN A 7 -12.40 -8.46 19.99
C ASN A 7 -11.21 -9.02 19.20
N ASN A 8 -10.12 -9.44 19.87
CA ASN A 8 -8.87 -9.83 19.21
C ASN A 8 -8.36 -11.22 19.64
N TYR A 9 -9.22 -12.08 20.20
CA TYR A 9 -8.79 -13.37 20.75
C TYR A 9 -8.13 -14.27 19.70
N VAL A 10 -8.59 -14.26 18.45
CA VAL A 10 -7.99 -15.02 17.33
C VAL A 10 -6.56 -14.55 17.06
N TYR A 11 -6.37 -13.24 16.99
CA TYR A 11 -5.06 -12.62 16.81
C TYR A 11 -4.12 -12.93 17.98
N LEU A 12 -4.59 -12.78 19.23
CA LEU A 12 -3.81 -13.05 20.43
C LEU A 12 -3.47 -14.54 20.58
N GLY A 13 -4.42 -15.43 20.27
CA GLY A 13 -4.21 -16.88 20.28
C GLY A 13 -3.15 -17.29 19.26
N PHE A 14 -3.23 -16.77 18.04
CA PHE A 14 -2.23 -17.03 17.01
C PHE A 14 -0.85 -16.49 17.40
N MET A 15 -0.78 -15.27 17.96
CA MET A 15 0.45 -14.70 18.50
C MET A 15 1.08 -15.59 19.58
N LEU A 16 0.26 -16.08 20.52
CA LEU A 16 0.73 -16.99 21.58
C LEU A 16 1.29 -18.29 20.99
N VAL A 17 0.58 -18.90 20.04
CA VAL A 17 1.07 -20.12 19.34
C VAL A 17 2.39 -19.86 18.63
N TYR A 18 2.50 -18.75 17.90
CA TYR A 18 3.75 -18.36 17.22
C TYR A 18 4.92 -18.19 18.20
N LEU A 19 4.71 -17.56 19.36
CA LEU A 19 5.73 -17.40 20.40
C LEU A 19 6.10 -18.74 21.04
N LEU A 20 5.12 -19.60 21.32
CA LEU A 20 5.33 -20.94 21.86
C LEU A 20 6.15 -21.81 20.90
N VAL A 21 5.84 -21.79 19.60
CA VAL A 21 6.63 -22.51 18.58
C VAL A 21 8.09 -22.05 18.60
N ASN A 22 8.35 -20.74 18.64
CA ASN A 22 9.71 -20.22 18.75
C ASN A 22 10.41 -20.67 20.04
N ALA A 23 9.74 -20.57 21.19
CA ALA A 23 10.30 -20.99 22.48
C ALA A 23 10.64 -22.49 22.51
N VAL A 24 9.74 -23.34 22.00
CA VAL A 24 9.94 -24.80 21.91
C VAL A 24 11.09 -25.13 20.97
N LEU A 25 11.15 -24.50 19.79
CA LEU A 25 12.25 -24.72 18.84
C LEU A 25 13.59 -24.29 19.44
N PHE A 26 13.63 -23.14 20.13
CA PHE A 26 14.82 -22.64 20.80
C PHE A 26 15.28 -23.62 21.89
N GLY A 27 14.39 -23.97 22.82
CA GLY A 27 14.65 -24.89 23.92
C GLY A 27 15.05 -26.29 23.47
N SER A 28 14.43 -26.82 22.40
CA SER A 28 14.76 -28.14 21.85
C SER A 28 16.22 -28.24 21.41
N ARG A 29 16.74 -27.18 20.78
CA ARG A 29 18.15 -27.13 20.36
C ARG A 29 19.09 -26.86 21.50
N MET A 30 18.70 -26.04 22.48
CA MET A 30 19.49 -25.90 23.69
C MET A 30 19.69 -27.25 24.39
N TYR A 31 18.62 -28.03 24.52
CA TYR A 31 18.67 -29.36 25.12
C TYR A 31 19.52 -30.35 24.31
N ALA A 32 19.39 -30.34 22.97
CA ALA A 32 20.16 -31.21 22.08
C ALA A 32 21.67 -30.93 22.14
N PHE A 33 22.06 -29.65 22.25
CA PHE A 33 23.47 -29.22 22.29
C PHE A 33 23.98 -28.94 23.70
N ARG A 34 23.26 -29.36 24.76
CA ARG A 34 23.59 -29.03 26.16
C ARG A 34 25.00 -29.43 26.63
N LYS A 35 25.66 -30.34 25.93
CA LYS A 35 27.04 -30.79 26.21
C LYS A 35 28.11 -29.95 25.48
N SER A 36 27.70 -29.06 24.58
CA SER A 36 28.59 -28.16 23.84
C SER A 36 28.82 -26.87 24.63
N ASN A 37 29.77 -26.04 24.18
CA ASN A 37 29.98 -24.71 24.77
C ASN A 37 28.75 -23.80 24.56
N TYR A 38 28.60 -22.78 25.42
CA TYR A 38 27.46 -21.86 25.39
C TYR A 38 27.27 -21.19 24.03
N TYR A 39 28.34 -20.76 23.37
CA TYR A 39 28.25 -20.10 22.07
C TYR A 39 27.62 -21.01 21.01
N VAL A 40 28.02 -22.29 20.96
CA VAL A 40 27.41 -23.28 20.06
C VAL A 40 25.95 -23.54 20.41
N ILE A 41 25.62 -23.65 21.70
CA ILE A 41 24.23 -23.86 22.16
C ILE A 41 23.32 -22.75 21.63
N PHE A 42 23.67 -21.49 21.89
CA PHE A 42 22.86 -20.34 21.47
C PHE A 42 22.85 -20.17 19.95
N ALA A 43 23.98 -20.38 19.27
CA ALA A 43 24.05 -20.32 17.81
C ALA A 43 23.11 -21.35 17.15
N ARG A 44 23.09 -22.59 17.65
CA ARG A 44 22.21 -23.66 17.13
C ARG A 44 20.74 -23.41 17.45
N ALA A 45 20.44 -22.87 18.63
CA ALA A 45 19.07 -22.49 19.01
C ALA A 45 18.52 -21.36 18.13
N CYS A 46 19.29 -20.30 17.91
CA CYS A 46 18.91 -19.22 17.01
C CYS A 46 18.76 -19.72 15.57
N GLY A 47 19.68 -20.56 15.08
CA GLY A 47 19.62 -21.12 13.73
C GLY A 47 18.34 -21.93 13.47
N GLN A 48 17.84 -22.66 14.47
CA GLN A 48 16.58 -23.39 14.32
C GLN A 48 15.37 -22.45 14.28
N CYS A 49 15.36 -21.41 15.10
CA CYS A 49 14.31 -20.39 15.06
C CYS A 49 14.34 -19.64 13.72
N LEU A 50 15.53 -19.34 13.19
CA LEU A 50 15.70 -18.73 11.87
C LEU A 50 15.12 -19.61 10.76
N ASN A 51 15.36 -20.93 10.76
CA ASN A 51 14.77 -21.82 9.78
C ASN A 51 13.23 -21.72 9.75
N PHE A 52 12.59 -21.71 10.92
CA PHE A 52 11.15 -21.56 11.03
C PHE A 52 10.69 -20.17 10.59
N ASN A 53 11.27 -19.10 11.14
CA ASN A 53 10.81 -17.73 10.87
C ASN A 53 11.04 -17.31 9.43
N CYS A 54 12.15 -17.71 8.81
CA CYS A 54 12.37 -17.47 7.38
C CYS A 54 11.30 -18.21 6.55
N MET A 55 11.05 -19.49 6.81
CA MET A 55 9.96 -20.20 6.12
C MET A 55 8.61 -19.50 6.33
N PHE A 56 8.31 -19.09 7.55
CA PHE A 56 7.03 -18.51 7.92
C PHE A 56 6.81 -17.11 7.33
N VAL A 57 7.84 -16.26 7.25
CA VAL A 57 7.72 -14.92 6.64
C VAL A 57 7.36 -14.99 5.15
N LEU A 58 7.75 -16.09 4.46
CA LEU A 58 7.35 -16.37 3.09
C LEU A 58 5.86 -16.73 3.01
N VAL A 59 5.39 -17.63 3.90
CA VAL A 59 3.98 -18.05 3.97
C VAL A 59 3.05 -16.85 4.20
N LEU A 60 3.45 -15.91 5.05
CA LEU A 60 2.68 -14.69 5.32
C LEU A 60 2.54 -13.76 4.10
N MET A 61 3.33 -13.97 3.04
CA MET A 61 3.27 -13.17 1.81
C MET A 61 2.67 -13.92 0.61
N LEU A 62 2.07 -15.10 0.85
CA LEU A 62 1.26 -15.85 -0.12
C LEU A 62 -0.15 -15.26 -0.24
N ARG A 63 -0.26 -14.07 -0.83
CA ARG A 63 -1.48 -13.26 -0.80
C ARG A 63 -2.67 -13.91 -1.52
N HIS A 64 -2.44 -14.68 -2.57
CA HIS A 64 -3.54 -15.37 -3.27
C HIS A 64 -4.09 -16.51 -2.42
N CYS A 65 -3.22 -17.31 -1.80
CA CYS A 65 -3.59 -18.33 -0.82
C CYS A 65 -4.31 -17.71 0.38
N ILE A 66 -3.80 -16.64 0.97
CA ILE A 66 -4.44 -15.96 2.11
C ILE A 66 -5.84 -15.47 1.73
N THR A 67 -5.99 -14.87 0.54
CA THR A 67 -7.30 -14.45 0.03
C THR A 67 -8.22 -15.66 -0.18
N PHE A 68 -7.72 -16.75 -0.73
CA PHE A 68 -8.47 -18.00 -0.90
C PHE A 68 -8.94 -18.57 0.44
N LEU A 69 -8.09 -18.59 1.48
CA LEU A 69 -8.51 -19.03 2.82
C LEU A 69 -9.57 -18.10 3.40
N ARG A 70 -9.43 -16.78 3.22
CA ARG A 70 -10.40 -15.78 3.69
C ARG A 70 -11.78 -16.03 3.08
N THR A 71 -11.87 -16.22 1.76
CA THR A 71 -13.15 -16.43 1.07
C THR A 71 -13.82 -17.77 1.43
N ARG A 72 -13.06 -18.72 1.97
CA ARG A 72 -13.56 -20.02 2.46
C ARG A 72 -13.99 -19.97 3.94
N GLY A 73 -13.93 -18.81 4.61
CA GLY A 73 -14.40 -18.62 5.98
C GLY A 73 -13.37 -18.94 7.07
N PHE A 74 -12.10 -19.18 6.72
CA PHE A 74 -11.05 -19.48 7.72
C PHE A 74 -10.69 -18.29 8.63
N SER A 75 -11.18 -17.08 8.34
CA SER A 75 -10.97 -15.89 9.18
C SER A 75 -11.52 -16.02 10.61
N VAL A 76 -12.43 -16.97 10.85
CA VAL A 76 -12.94 -17.27 12.21
C VAL A 76 -11.86 -17.89 13.09
N CYS A 77 -10.92 -18.63 12.51
CA CYS A 77 -9.87 -19.34 13.23
C CYS A 77 -8.48 -18.71 13.04
N LEU A 78 -8.24 -18.04 11.91
CA LEU A 78 -6.94 -17.47 11.57
C LEU A 78 -7.02 -15.94 11.36
N PRO A 79 -6.05 -15.16 11.88
CA PRO A 79 -6.00 -13.71 11.69
C PRO A 79 -5.43 -13.34 10.30
N LEU A 80 -6.13 -13.77 9.24
CA LEU A 80 -5.67 -13.67 7.84
C LEU A 80 -5.50 -12.22 7.36
N ASP A 81 -6.23 -11.30 7.96
CA ASP A 81 -6.17 -9.87 7.62
C ASP A 81 -4.92 -9.19 8.14
N GLN A 82 -4.42 -9.66 9.28
CA GLN A 82 -3.24 -9.11 9.95
C GLN A 82 -1.92 -9.74 9.45
N HIS A 83 -1.95 -10.54 8.37
CA HIS A 83 -0.74 -11.20 7.80
C HIS A 83 0.47 -10.26 7.60
N ILE A 84 0.27 -9.01 7.16
CA ILE A 84 1.34 -8.01 7.02
C ILE A 84 1.91 -7.58 8.38
N TYR A 85 1.06 -7.48 9.41
CA TYR A 85 1.55 -7.21 10.77
C TYR A 85 2.42 -8.37 11.25
N PHE A 86 1.98 -9.61 11.04
CA PHE A 86 2.78 -10.79 11.33
C PHE A 86 4.07 -10.83 10.52
N HIS A 87 4.07 -10.39 9.26
CA HIS A 87 5.27 -10.32 8.43
C HIS A 87 6.29 -9.35 9.04
N LYS A 88 5.85 -8.16 9.45
CA LYS A 88 6.70 -7.16 10.13
C LYS A 88 7.26 -7.74 11.43
N MET A 89 6.40 -8.31 12.28
CA MET A 89 6.84 -8.93 13.53
C MET A 89 7.86 -10.05 13.28
N THR A 90 7.57 -10.97 12.35
CA THR A 90 8.49 -12.06 11.99
C THR A 90 9.82 -11.50 11.48
N GLY A 91 9.82 -10.39 10.74
CA GLY A 91 11.02 -9.66 10.34
C GLY A 91 11.89 -9.19 11.52
N PHE A 92 11.29 -8.71 12.61
CA PHE A 92 12.02 -8.37 13.85
C PHE A 92 12.63 -9.62 14.51
N PHE A 93 11.90 -10.74 14.56
CA PHE A 93 12.42 -11.99 15.10
C PHE A 93 13.59 -12.53 14.24
N ILE A 94 13.47 -12.49 12.92
CA ILE A 94 14.55 -12.88 12.00
C ILE A 94 15.77 -12.02 12.27
N PHE A 95 15.64 -10.69 12.30
CA PHE A 95 16.78 -9.80 12.54
C PHE A 95 17.43 -10.04 13.91
N GLY A 96 16.64 -10.13 14.99
CA GLY A 96 17.14 -10.39 16.34
C GLY A 96 17.87 -11.72 16.46
N TYR A 97 17.29 -12.81 15.95
CA TYR A 97 17.95 -14.11 15.95
C TYR A 97 19.18 -14.14 15.04
N SER A 98 19.19 -13.45 13.90
CA SER A 98 20.35 -13.36 13.01
C SER A 98 21.52 -12.64 13.67
N VAL A 99 21.28 -11.53 14.38
CA VAL A 99 22.32 -10.83 15.13
C VAL A 99 22.89 -11.73 16.22
N LEU A 100 22.05 -12.33 17.06
CA LEU A 100 22.52 -13.20 18.14
C LEU A 100 23.25 -14.44 17.58
N HIS A 101 22.72 -15.08 16.54
CA HIS A 101 23.36 -16.20 15.85
C HIS A 101 24.76 -15.84 15.34
N THR A 102 24.89 -14.67 14.70
CA THR A 102 26.17 -14.17 14.17
C THR A 102 27.17 -13.91 15.29
N VAL A 103 26.77 -13.19 16.34
CA VAL A 103 27.64 -12.88 17.48
C VAL A 103 28.12 -14.17 18.16
N MET A 104 27.23 -15.14 18.38
CA MET A 104 27.61 -16.42 18.99
C MET A 104 28.58 -17.22 18.11
N HIS A 105 28.40 -17.22 16.78
CA HIS A 105 29.37 -17.83 15.88
C HIS A 105 30.73 -17.12 15.92
N LEU A 106 30.76 -15.79 15.91
CA LEU A 106 32.00 -15.01 16.01
C LEU A 106 32.74 -15.28 17.32
N LEU A 107 32.04 -15.28 18.46
CA LEU A 107 32.64 -15.60 19.76
C LEU A 107 33.17 -17.03 19.80
N ASN A 108 32.42 -18.01 19.27
CA ASN A 108 32.89 -19.38 19.20
C ASN A 108 34.14 -19.51 18.32
N PHE A 109 34.18 -18.81 17.17
CA PHE A 109 35.33 -18.86 16.28
C PHE A 109 36.56 -18.24 16.95
N SER A 110 36.43 -17.03 17.48
CA SER A 110 37.54 -16.30 18.09
C SER A 110 38.10 -16.97 19.35
N LEU A 111 37.23 -17.49 20.23
CA LEU A 111 37.65 -17.97 21.55
C LEU A 111 37.94 -19.46 21.61
N ASN A 112 37.24 -20.27 20.81
CA ASN A 112 37.37 -21.74 20.88
C ASN A 112 38.03 -22.33 19.63
N VAL A 113 37.66 -21.89 18.43
CA VAL A 113 38.11 -22.56 17.19
C VAL A 113 39.52 -22.15 16.79
N LEU A 114 39.90 -20.87 16.94
CA LEU A 114 41.23 -20.41 16.53
C LEU A 114 42.37 -21.12 17.28
N GLY A 115 42.19 -21.40 18.58
CA GLY A 115 43.15 -22.11 19.42
C GLY A 115 43.07 -23.64 19.34
N ASP A 116 42.11 -24.20 18.59
CA ASP A 116 41.91 -25.65 18.50
C ASP A 116 42.82 -26.25 17.41
N GLY A 117 43.84 -27.01 17.84
CA GLY A 117 44.78 -27.68 16.93
C GLY A 117 44.17 -28.81 16.08
N VAL A 118 42.95 -29.26 16.38
CA VAL A 118 42.24 -30.30 15.62
C VAL A 118 41.34 -29.69 14.55
N ILE A 119 40.62 -28.61 14.86
CA ILE A 119 39.72 -27.94 13.92
C ILE A 119 40.49 -26.93 13.05
N ASN A 120 41.42 -26.18 13.63
CA ASN A 120 42.24 -25.19 12.94
C ASN A 120 43.66 -25.73 12.65
N LYS A 121 43.76 -26.92 12.02
CA LYS A 121 45.07 -27.56 11.72
C LYS A 121 46.04 -26.70 10.92
N ARG A 122 45.52 -25.73 10.15
CA ARG A 122 46.31 -24.86 9.26
C ARG A 122 46.64 -23.50 9.87
N GLY A 123 46.25 -23.23 11.12
CA GLY A 123 46.50 -21.94 11.77
C GLY A 123 45.85 -20.76 11.06
N LEU A 124 44.67 -20.97 10.47
CA LEU A 124 43.94 -19.94 9.73
C LEU A 124 43.57 -18.80 10.67
N SER A 125 43.68 -17.58 10.14
CA SER A 125 43.22 -16.37 10.81
C SER A 125 41.68 -16.27 10.82
N LEU A 126 41.13 -15.41 11.67
CA LEU A 126 39.68 -15.20 11.76
C LEU A 126 39.07 -14.72 10.43
N THR A 127 39.78 -13.85 9.71
CA THR A 127 39.35 -13.32 8.41
C THR A 127 39.32 -14.42 7.35
N GLU A 128 40.34 -15.28 7.31
CA GLU A 128 40.34 -16.44 6.42
C GLU A 128 39.19 -17.40 6.75
N TRP A 129 38.90 -17.62 8.03
CA TRP A 129 37.80 -18.46 8.47
C TRP A 129 36.42 -17.91 8.06
N LEU A 130 36.27 -16.58 8.05
CA LEU A 130 35.01 -15.91 7.70
C LEU A 130 34.75 -15.85 6.18
N PHE A 131 35.78 -15.57 5.39
CA PHE A 131 35.64 -15.25 3.97
C PHE A 131 36.09 -16.37 3.00
N THR A 132 36.73 -17.43 3.51
CA THR A 132 37.19 -18.54 2.66
C THR A 132 36.27 -19.75 2.79
N SER A 133 36.19 -20.55 1.72
CA SER A 133 35.51 -21.86 1.72
C SER A 133 36.31 -22.97 2.42
N ARG A 134 37.56 -22.72 2.79
CA ARG A 134 38.43 -23.66 3.51
C ARG A 134 38.16 -23.51 5.01
N PRO A 135 38.10 -24.60 5.81
CA PRO A 135 38.44 -25.99 5.48
C PRO A 135 37.32 -26.84 4.87
N GLY A 136 36.17 -26.28 4.50
CA GLY A 136 35.07 -27.06 3.89
C GLY A 136 34.10 -27.70 4.90
N LEU A 137 34.02 -27.21 6.13
CA LEU A 137 33.28 -27.93 7.20
C LEU A 137 31.77 -27.69 7.20
N PHE A 138 31.32 -26.50 6.79
CA PHE A 138 29.94 -26.05 7.04
C PHE A 138 29.27 -25.50 5.78
N GLY A 139 27.94 -25.63 5.72
CA GLY A 139 27.11 -25.15 4.60
C GLY A 139 26.46 -26.29 3.84
N LEU A 140 25.44 -25.99 3.04
CA LEU A 140 24.85 -26.96 2.11
C LEU A 140 25.92 -27.44 1.11
N ILE A 141 26.70 -26.48 0.60
CA ILE A 141 27.96 -26.77 -0.06
C ILE A 141 29.06 -26.60 0.98
N SER A 142 29.88 -27.64 1.13
CA SER A 142 31.03 -27.70 2.01
C SER A 142 31.88 -26.42 1.90
N GLY A 143 31.97 -25.68 3.02
CA GLY A 143 32.79 -24.46 3.14
C GLY A 143 32.04 -23.14 2.98
N TRP A 144 30.83 -23.13 2.41
CA TRP A 144 30.16 -21.90 2.03
C TRP A 144 29.39 -21.23 3.17
N ALA A 145 29.20 -21.87 4.32
CA ALA A 145 28.40 -21.28 5.41
C ALA A 145 28.94 -19.93 5.90
N ASN A 146 30.26 -19.79 6.11
CA ASN A 146 30.79 -18.55 6.69
C ASN A 146 30.71 -17.38 5.71
N PRO A 147 31.19 -17.49 4.44
CA PRO A 147 31.09 -16.38 3.50
C PRO A 147 29.64 -16.00 3.20
N THR A 148 28.75 -16.99 3.03
CA THR A 148 27.32 -16.72 2.82
C THR A 148 26.67 -16.10 4.05
N GLY A 149 27.07 -16.47 5.27
CA GLY A 149 26.59 -15.89 6.52
C GLY A 149 26.91 -14.40 6.64
N VAL A 150 28.13 -14.00 6.26
CA VAL A 150 28.53 -12.58 6.20
C VAL A 150 27.70 -11.81 5.18
N CYS A 151 27.53 -12.36 3.97
CA CYS A 151 26.68 -11.72 2.96
C CYS A 151 25.21 -11.61 3.43
N LEU A 152 24.68 -12.65 4.09
CA LEU A 152 23.31 -12.68 4.60
C LEU A 152 23.06 -11.60 5.65
N ILE A 153 23.96 -11.41 6.63
CA ILE A 153 23.74 -10.39 7.66
C ILE A 153 23.82 -8.97 7.10
N ILE A 154 24.68 -8.72 6.09
CA ILE A 154 24.76 -7.44 5.39
C ILE A 154 23.46 -7.15 4.64
N ILE A 155 23.01 -8.10 3.81
CA ILE A 155 21.76 -7.97 3.04
C ILE A 155 20.57 -7.78 3.97
N LEU A 156 20.47 -8.60 5.02
CA LEU A 156 19.37 -8.52 5.98
C LEU A 156 19.36 -7.18 6.72
N THR A 157 20.53 -6.62 7.07
CA THR A 157 20.63 -5.32 7.73
C THR A 157 20.15 -4.20 6.82
N ILE A 158 20.55 -4.19 5.55
CA ILE A 158 20.08 -3.21 4.56
C ILE A 158 18.56 -3.33 4.41
N MET A 159 18.04 -4.54 4.19
CA MET A 159 16.60 -4.78 4.06
C MET A 159 15.84 -4.32 5.30
N PHE A 160 16.34 -4.63 6.50
CA PHE A 160 15.67 -4.31 7.76
C PHE A 160 15.59 -2.80 8.00
N ILE A 161 16.70 -2.08 7.82
CA ILE A 161 16.75 -0.61 8.00
C ILE A 161 15.84 0.08 6.98
N CYS A 162 15.96 -0.28 5.70
CA CYS A 162 15.15 0.33 4.64
C CYS A 162 13.65 -0.05 4.72
N SER A 163 13.28 -1.08 5.48
CA SER A 163 11.88 -1.47 5.72
C SER A 163 11.22 -0.76 6.91
N GLN A 164 11.98 0.02 7.69
CA GLN A 164 11.43 0.72 8.85
C GLN A 164 10.43 1.81 8.45
N THR A 165 9.54 2.16 9.39
CA THR A 165 8.49 3.15 9.17
C THR A 165 9.03 4.52 8.79
N PHE A 166 10.19 4.91 9.32
CA PHE A 166 10.79 6.20 8.99
C PHE A 166 11.24 6.28 7.53
N VAL A 167 11.77 5.20 6.91
CA VAL A 167 12.12 5.18 5.48
C VAL A 167 10.87 5.07 4.61
N ARG A 168 9.96 4.16 4.97
CA ARG A 168 8.77 3.88 4.15
C ARG A 168 7.77 5.05 4.16
N LYS A 169 7.73 5.85 5.24
CA LYS A 169 6.85 7.01 5.39
C LYS A 169 7.54 8.36 5.13
N SER A 170 8.85 8.41 4.82
CA SER A 170 9.56 9.67 4.50
C SER A 170 9.38 10.16 3.06
N GLY A 171 8.52 9.52 2.26
CA GLY A 171 8.38 9.80 0.82
C GLY A 171 9.33 9.01 -0.08
N SER A 172 10.26 8.23 0.48
CA SER A 172 11.22 7.39 -0.27
C SER A 172 10.77 5.93 -0.38
N PHE A 173 9.51 5.69 -0.76
CA PHE A 173 8.98 4.33 -0.87
C PHE A 173 9.77 3.44 -1.83
N GLU A 174 10.35 4.03 -2.89
CA GLU A 174 11.17 3.31 -3.87
C GLU A 174 12.42 2.68 -3.24
N VAL A 175 13.04 3.34 -2.25
CA VAL A 175 14.20 2.80 -1.53
C VAL A 175 13.80 1.53 -0.81
N PHE A 176 12.68 1.56 -0.08
CA PHE A 176 12.12 0.36 0.53
C PHE A 176 11.88 -0.73 -0.52
N TYR A 177 11.21 -0.39 -1.62
CA TYR A 177 10.89 -1.36 -2.66
C TYR A 177 12.14 -2.06 -3.22
N TRP A 178 13.11 -1.30 -3.73
CA TRP A 178 14.31 -1.84 -4.36
C TRP A 178 15.21 -2.62 -3.39
N THR A 179 15.39 -2.11 -2.18
CA THR A 179 16.20 -2.80 -1.17
C THR A 179 15.51 -4.07 -0.68
N HIS A 180 14.18 -4.08 -0.56
CA HIS A 180 13.47 -5.28 -0.13
C HIS A 180 13.52 -6.38 -1.20
N LEU A 181 13.65 -6.06 -2.50
CA LEU A 181 13.91 -7.06 -3.56
C LEU A 181 15.19 -7.88 -3.34
N LEU A 182 16.11 -7.44 -2.47
CA LEU A 182 17.26 -8.25 -2.04
C LEU A 182 16.85 -9.55 -1.33
N TYR A 183 15.55 -9.76 -1.03
CA TYR A 183 15.03 -11.06 -0.62
C TYR A 183 15.38 -12.18 -1.63
N VAL A 184 15.53 -11.86 -2.92
CA VAL A 184 15.86 -12.85 -3.97
C VAL A 184 17.27 -13.45 -3.75
N PRO A 185 18.36 -12.66 -3.74
CA PRO A 185 19.68 -13.20 -3.41
C PRO A 185 19.75 -13.72 -1.96
N PHE A 186 19.00 -13.13 -1.01
CA PHE A 186 18.92 -13.63 0.36
C PHE A 186 18.44 -15.10 0.41
N TRP A 187 17.38 -15.48 -0.31
CA TRP A 187 16.90 -16.87 -0.32
C TRP A 187 17.92 -17.85 -0.87
N VAL A 188 18.59 -17.49 -1.97
CA VAL A 188 19.63 -18.33 -2.59
C VAL A 188 20.78 -18.54 -1.60
N LEU A 189 21.27 -17.45 -1.00
CA LEU A 189 22.35 -17.52 0.00
C LEU A 189 21.92 -18.30 1.25
N LEU A 190 20.68 -18.18 1.71
CA LEU A 190 20.19 -18.88 2.89
C LEU A 190 20.12 -20.41 2.68
N ILE A 191 19.72 -20.85 1.47
CA ILE A 191 19.76 -22.26 1.08
C ILE A 191 21.20 -22.79 1.10
N LEU A 192 22.16 -22.02 0.56
CA LEU A 192 23.58 -22.39 0.55
C LEU A 192 24.19 -22.39 1.97
N HIS A 193 23.78 -21.45 2.81
CA HIS A 193 24.28 -21.26 4.16
C HIS A 193 23.91 -22.42 5.11
N CYS A 194 22.67 -22.92 5.03
CA CYS A 194 22.14 -23.91 5.97
C CYS A 194 21.81 -25.26 5.29
N PRO A 195 22.51 -26.35 5.63
CA PRO A 195 22.33 -27.66 4.98
C PRO A 195 20.92 -28.25 5.06
N ASN A 196 20.14 -27.87 6.07
CA ASN A 196 18.79 -28.40 6.30
C ASN A 196 17.67 -27.41 5.96
N PHE A 197 18.00 -26.18 5.55
CA PHE A 197 16.98 -25.15 5.32
C PHE A 197 16.09 -25.49 4.11
N TRP A 198 16.60 -26.19 3.11
CA TRP A 198 15.83 -26.62 1.94
C TRP A 198 14.57 -27.42 2.32
N LYS A 199 14.62 -28.20 3.41
CA LYS A 199 13.47 -28.98 3.92
C LYS A 199 12.34 -28.09 4.40
N TRP A 200 12.65 -26.90 4.91
CA TRP A 200 11.67 -25.94 5.39
C TRP A 200 11.04 -25.16 4.23
N VAL A 201 11.84 -24.78 3.24
CA VAL A 201 11.41 -23.85 2.19
C VAL A 201 10.78 -24.53 0.98
N ILE A 202 10.95 -25.85 0.76
CA ILE A 202 10.52 -26.50 -0.48
C ILE A 202 9.03 -26.35 -0.78
N ILE A 203 8.14 -26.72 0.15
CA ILE A 203 6.69 -26.60 -0.03
C ILE A 203 6.24 -25.13 -0.19
N PRO A 204 6.53 -24.22 0.78
CA PRO A 204 6.09 -22.83 0.64
C PRO A 204 6.78 -22.09 -0.51
N GLY A 205 8.01 -22.49 -0.87
CA GLY A 205 8.75 -21.95 -2.00
C GLY A 205 8.14 -22.32 -3.35
N ILE A 206 7.66 -23.57 -3.51
CA ILE A 206 6.92 -23.98 -4.71
C ILE A 206 5.62 -23.19 -4.81
N ILE A 207 4.84 -23.12 -3.74
CA ILE A 207 3.56 -22.38 -3.72
C ILE A 207 3.80 -20.89 -4.05
N TYR A 208 4.82 -20.27 -3.43
CA TYR A 208 5.20 -18.89 -3.72
C TYR A 208 5.56 -18.70 -5.19
N THR A 209 6.35 -19.61 -5.76
CA THR A 209 6.74 -19.55 -7.17
C THR A 209 5.54 -19.67 -8.09
N CYS A 210 4.61 -20.59 -7.80
CA CYS A 210 3.35 -20.71 -8.53
C CYS A 210 2.50 -19.44 -8.47
N GLU A 211 2.34 -18.82 -7.29
CA GLU A 211 1.63 -17.54 -7.16
C GLU A 211 2.30 -16.42 -7.97
N ARG A 212 3.64 -16.37 -7.95
CA ARG A 212 4.40 -15.34 -8.68
C ARG A 212 4.28 -15.53 -10.19
N ILE A 213 4.32 -16.76 -10.68
CA ILE A 213 4.07 -17.09 -12.09
C ILE A 213 2.63 -16.70 -12.47
N PHE A 214 1.65 -17.09 -11.67
CA PHE A 214 0.23 -16.74 -11.91
C PHE A 214 0.04 -15.22 -11.99
N ARG A 215 0.57 -14.47 -11.02
CA ARG A 215 0.52 -13.00 -11.01
C ARG A 215 1.23 -12.39 -12.22
N PHE A 216 2.39 -12.93 -12.59
CA PHE A 216 3.14 -12.49 -13.77
C PHE A 216 2.34 -12.71 -15.05
N THR A 217 1.71 -13.88 -15.21
CA THR A 217 0.84 -14.20 -16.35
C THR A 217 -0.34 -13.23 -16.42
N ILE A 218 -1.05 -12.98 -15.31
CA ILE A 218 -2.15 -12.00 -15.27
C ILE A 218 -1.67 -10.59 -15.70
N MET A 219 -0.53 -10.15 -15.17
CA MET A 219 0.06 -8.85 -15.50
C MET A 219 0.42 -8.74 -17.00
N ARG A 220 0.90 -9.83 -17.60
CA ARG A 220 1.23 -9.92 -19.03
C ARG A 220 -0.02 -9.89 -19.92
N CYS A 221 -1.13 -10.49 -19.48
CA CYS A 221 -2.38 -10.51 -20.23
C CYS A 221 -3.10 -9.14 -20.34
N LYS A 222 -2.50 -8.03 -19.86
CA LYS A 222 -3.08 -6.67 -19.85
C LYS A 222 -4.46 -6.54 -19.16
N ARG A 223 -4.93 -7.58 -18.48
CA ARG A 223 -6.19 -7.58 -17.72
C ARG A 223 -6.12 -6.51 -16.62
N GLY A 224 -7.18 -5.72 -16.52
CA GLY A 224 -7.29 -4.63 -15.53
C GLY A 224 -6.68 -3.29 -15.96
N LYS A 225 -6.02 -3.18 -17.12
CA LYS A 225 -5.55 -1.89 -17.63
C LYS A 225 -6.72 -0.98 -17.99
N THR A 226 -6.85 0.13 -17.29
CA THR A 226 -7.88 1.15 -17.52
C THR A 226 -7.29 2.55 -17.46
N TYR A 227 -8.12 3.54 -17.78
CA TYR A 227 -7.81 4.96 -17.75
C TYR A 227 -8.74 5.70 -16.81
N ILE A 228 -8.21 6.79 -16.25
CA ILE A 228 -8.97 7.75 -15.46
C ILE A 228 -9.80 8.58 -16.44
N SER A 229 -11.10 8.68 -16.19
CA SER A 229 -12.00 9.53 -16.97
C SER A 229 -11.99 10.95 -16.43
N SER A 230 -12.19 11.10 -15.12
CA SER A 230 -12.20 12.39 -14.45
C SER A 230 -11.77 12.28 -13.00
N GLY A 231 -11.16 13.35 -12.48
CA GLY A 231 -10.84 13.50 -11.07
C GLY A 231 -11.45 14.81 -10.56
N LEU A 232 -12.33 14.71 -9.57
CA LEU A 232 -12.96 15.88 -8.94
C LEU A 232 -12.46 16.00 -7.50
N LEU A 233 -11.98 17.19 -7.14
CA LEU A 233 -11.63 17.50 -5.77
C LEU A 233 -12.89 17.89 -4.99
N LEU A 234 -13.13 17.17 -3.90
CA LEU A 234 -14.24 17.39 -2.98
C LEU A 234 -13.72 18.05 -1.69
N PRO A 235 -14.61 18.73 -0.93
CA PRO A 235 -14.28 19.26 0.39
C PRO A 235 -13.66 18.20 1.32
N SER A 236 -12.88 18.65 2.30
CA SER A 236 -12.17 17.79 3.27
C SER A 236 -11.06 16.90 2.66
N LYS A 237 -10.37 17.40 1.63
CA LYS A 237 -9.26 16.69 0.96
C LYS A 237 -9.64 15.30 0.47
N VAL A 238 -10.72 15.22 -0.31
CA VAL A 238 -11.16 13.96 -0.92
C VAL A 238 -11.08 14.06 -2.44
N THR A 239 -10.46 13.10 -3.08
CA THR A 239 -10.43 12.96 -4.55
C THR A 239 -11.50 11.97 -4.98
N HIS A 240 -12.52 12.44 -5.69
CA HIS A 240 -13.49 11.61 -6.40
C HIS A 240 -12.91 11.23 -7.76
N LEU A 241 -12.46 9.98 -7.87
CA LEU A 241 -11.76 9.47 -9.04
C LEU A 241 -12.70 8.58 -9.86
N VAL A 242 -13.07 9.03 -11.06
CA VAL A 242 -13.88 8.28 -12.03
C VAL A 242 -12.98 7.57 -13.02
N ILE A 243 -13.24 6.28 -13.22
CA ILE A 243 -12.35 5.38 -13.93
C ILE A 243 -13.20 4.56 -14.88
N LYS A 244 -12.71 4.32 -16.11
CA LYS A 244 -13.42 3.43 -17.01
C LYS A 244 -13.44 2.01 -16.43
N ARG A 245 -14.59 1.35 -16.48
CA ARG A 245 -14.72 -0.04 -16.08
C ARG A 245 -13.97 -0.92 -17.09
N PRO A 246 -12.99 -1.74 -16.67
CA PRO A 246 -12.32 -2.68 -17.57
C PRO A 246 -13.32 -3.67 -18.18
N GLN A 247 -13.04 -4.17 -19.38
CA GLN A 247 -13.87 -5.22 -20.00
C GLN A 247 -13.90 -6.48 -19.12
N HIS A 248 -15.09 -7.05 -18.92
CA HIS A 248 -15.34 -8.22 -18.07
C HIS A 248 -14.96 -8.03 -16.59
N PHE A 249 -15.11 -6.81 -16.07
CA PHE A 249 -14.90 -6.52 -14.66
C PHE A 249 -16.22 -6.47 -13.91
N ASP A 250 -16.53 -7.51 -13.13
CA ASP A 250 -17.72 -7.57 -12.29
C ASP A 250 -17.34 -7.48 -10.80
N PHE A 251 -18.08 -6.68 -10.05
CA PHE A 251 -17.86 -6.44 -8.63
C PHE A 251 -19.17 -6.41 -7.85
N HIS A 252 -19.11 -6.70 -6.55
CA HIS A 252 -20.24 -6.62 -5.64
C HIS A 252 -20.11 -5.40 -4.72
N PRO A 253 -21.20 -4.94 -4.10
CA PRO A 253 -21.15 -3.87 -3.12
C PRO A 253 -20.17 -4.22 -1.98
N GLY A 254 -19.27 -3.30 -1.67
CA GLY A 254 -18.23 -3.48 -0.64
C GLY A 254 -16.93 -4.12 -1.14
N ASP A 255 -16.84 -4.54 -2.40
CA ASP A 255 -15.57 -4.94 -3.00
C ASP A 255 -14.60 -3.75 -3.08
N TYR A 256 -13.30 -4.04 -3.05
CA TYR A 256 -12.24 -3.04 -3.17
C TYR A 256 -11.28 -3.41 -4.29
N VAL A 257 -10.57 -2.38 -4.78
CA VAL A 257 -9.63 -2.47 -5.87
C VAL A 257 -8.26 -1.96 -5.46
N PHE A 258 -7.20 -2.62 -5.93
CA PHE A 258 -5.87 -2.05 -5.87
C PHE A 258 -5.65 -1.13 -7.06
N VAL A 259 -5.17 0.08 -6.78
CA VAL A 259 -4.89 1.13 -7.76
C VAL A 259 -3.41 1.46 -7.74
N ASN A 260 -2.81 1.52 -8.92
CA ASN A 260 -1.48 2.07 -9.16
C ASN A 260 -1.60 3.10 -10.28
N ILE A 261 -1.11 4.31 -10.03
CA ILE A 261 -1.09 5.42 -10.98
C ILE A 261 0.37 5.77 -11.23
N PRO A 262 0.97 5.30 -12.34
CA PRO A 262 2.41 5.47 -12.58
C PRO A 262 2.89 6.92 -12.66
N ALA A 263 1.98 7.86 -12.98
CA ALA A 263 2.27 9.30 -12.98
C ALA A 263 2.53 9.88 -11.58
N ILE A 264 2.07 9.18 -10.53
CA ILE A 264 2.20 9.60 -9.13
C ILE A 264 3.26 8.74 -8.43
N ALA A 265 3.14 7.42 -8.58
CA ALA A 265 4.10 6.46 -8.04
C ALA A 265 4.09 5.17 -8.85
N GLN A 266 5.24 4.79 -9.41
CA GLN A 266 5.36 3.62 -10.29
C GLN A 266 5.21 2.29 -9.56
N TYR A 267 5.73 2.19 -8.33
CA TYR A 267 5.84 0.92 -7.60
C TYR A 267 4.91 0.82 -6.38
N GLU A 268 3.93 1.72 -6.27
CA GLU A 268 2.99 1.75 -5.15
C GLU A 268 1.59 1.34 -5.58
N TRP A 269 1.02 0.35 -4.89
CA TRP A 269 -0.35 -0.10 -5.09
C TRP A 269 -1.13 0.15 -3.82
N HIS A 270 -2.27 0.82 -3.93
CA HIS A 270 -3.10 1.21 -2.79
C HIS A 270 -4.51 0.64 -2.92
N PRO A 271 -5.07 0.03 -1.87
CA PRO A 271 -6.44 -0.50 -1.89
C PRO A 271 -7.47 0.61 -1.65
N PHE A 272 -8.54 0.63 -2.43
CA PHE A 272 -9.69 1.52 -2.25
C PHE A 272 -11.00 0.79 -2.49
N THR A 273 -11.98 1.01 -1.62
CA THR A 273 -13.34 0.45 -1.79
C THR A 273 -14.04 1.09 -2.98
N ILE A 274 -14.69 0.27 -3.80
CA ILE A 274 -15.49 0.77 -4.92
C ILE A 274 -16.71 1.49 -4.34
N SER A 275 -16.85 2.78 -4.66
CA SER A 275 -17.96 3.60 -4.16
C SER A 275 -19.16 3.65 -5.13
N SER A 276 -18.97 3.20 -6.37
CA SER A 276 -20.01 3.09 -7.38
C SER A 276 -20.87 1.83 -7.22
N ALA A 277 -22.12 1.91 -7.67
CA ALA A 277 -23.02 0.76 -7.70
C ALA A 277 -22.64 -0.23 -8.83
N PRO A 278 -22.76 -1.55 -8.64
CA PRO A 278 -22.44 -2.57 -9.66
C PRO A 278 -23.23 -2.44 -10.96
N GLU A 279 -24.44 -1.91 -10.89
CA GLU A 279 -25.36 -1.72 -12.01
C GLU A 279 -24.92 -0.61 -12.95
N GLN A 280 -24.00 0.27 -12.51
CA GLN A 280 -23.46 1.31 -13.38
C GLN A 280 -22.55 0.70 -14.45
N GLU A 281 -22.95 0.89 -15.70
CA GLU A 281 -22.20 0.42 -16.86
C GLU A 281 -21.12 1.43 -17.30
N GLY A 282 -20.02 0.90 -17.83
CA GLY A 282 -18.94 1.69 -18.46
C GLY A 282 -17.98 2.40 -17.50
N TYR A 283 -18.43 2.80 -16.30
CA TYR A 283 -17.62 3.56 -15.34
C TYR A 283 -17.75 3.04 -13.92
N MET A 284 -16.69 3.25 -13.14
CA MET A 284 -16.66 3.03 -11.70
C MET A 284 -15.91 4.18 -11.04
N TRP A 285 -16.21 4.48 -9.78
CA TRP A 285 -15.53 5.57 -9.07
C TRP A 285 -15.14 5.21 -7.65
N LEU A 286 -14.12 5.94 -7.17
CA LEU A 286 -13.51 5.80 -5.87
C LEU A 286 -13.52 7.15 -5.15
N HIS A 287 -13.72 7.13 -3.83
CA HIS A 287 -13.50 8.29 -2.97
C HIS A 287 -12.24 8.09 -2.15
N ILE A 288 -11.20 8.86 -2.47
CA ILE A 288 -9.87 8.72 -1.87
C ILE A 288 -9.60 9.91 -0.96
N ARG A 289 -9.46 9.65 0.35
CA ARG A 289 -9.12 10.70 1.33
C ARG A 289 -7.61 10.96 1.35
N GLY A 290 -7.19 12.22 1.36
CA GLY A 290 -5.81 12.67 1.52
C GLY A 290 -5.32 12.51 2.95
N VAL A 291 -4.93 11.28 3.33
CA VAL A 291 -4.47 10.95 4.70
C VAL A 291 -2.99 10.57 4.79
N GLY A 292 -2.41 10.07 3.70
CA GLY A 292 -1.02 9.67 3.59
C GLY A 292 -0.32 10.29 2.39
N GLU A 293 0.99 10.08 2.32
CA GLU A 293 1.86 10.69 1.32
C GLU A 293 1.37 10.46 -0.12
N TRP A 294 1.05 9.21 -0.49
CA TRP A 294 0.55 8.89 -1.82
C TRP A 294 -0.80 9.54 -2.12
N THR A 295 -1.73 9.53 -1.16
CA THR A 295 -3.06 10.11 -1.35
C THR A 295 -3.02 11.64 -1.42
N ASN A 296 -2.06 12.27 -0.74
CA ASN A 296 -1.83 13.71 -0.86
C ASN A 296 -1.20 14.04 -2.21
N ARG A 297 -0.19 13.27 -2.66
CA ARG A 297 0.37 13.44 -4.02
C ARG A 297 -0.69 13.26 -5.13
N LEU A 298 -1.66 12.37 -4.94
CA LEU A 298 -2.81 12.22 -5.84
C LEU A 298 -3.69 13.48 -5.83
N TYR A 299 -4.02 14.00 -4.64
CA TYR A 299 -4.82 15.21 -4.50
C TYR A 299 -4.12 16.41 -5.17
N ASP A 300 -2.85 16.65 -4.83
CA ASP A 300 -2.03 17.74 -5.36
C ASP A 300 -1.82 17.62 -6.89
N TYR A 301 -1.78 16.40 -7.42
CA TYR A 301 -1.71 16.17 -8.87
C TYR A 301 -2.98 16.70 -9.57
N PHE A 302 -4.16 16.36 -9.07
CA PHE A 302 -5.42 16.85 -9.65
C PHE A 302 -5.64 18.34 -9.40
N GLU A 303 -5.17 18.88 -8.27
CA GLU A 303 -5.21 20.32 -7.98
C GLU A 303 -4.42 21.11 -9.04
N LYS A 304 -3.18 20.69 -9.30
CA LYS A 304 -2.34 21.30 -10.35
C LYS A 304 -2.94 21.19 -11.75
N GLU A 305 -3.57 20.07 -12.08
CA GLU A 305 -4.21 19.89 -13.39
C GLU A 305 -5.47 20.77 -13.50
N GLN A 306 -6.23 20.96 -12.43
CA GLN A 306 -7.38 21.86 -12.39
C GLN A 306 -6.96 23.33 -12.54
N ASP A 307 -5.89 23.74 -11.85
CA ASP A 307 -5.34 25.10 -11.96
C ASP A 307 -4.84 25.41 -13.37
N LYS A 308 -4.16 24.45 -14.03
CA LYS A 308 -3.71 24.61 -15.42
C LYS A 308 -4.87 24.86 -16.38
N LEU A 309 -5.98 24.14 -16.20
CA LEU A 309 -7.17 24.29 -17.05
C LEU A 309 -7.86 25.62 -16.80
N HIS A 310 -7.96 26.05 -15.54
CA HIS A 310 -8.53 27.35 -15.20
C HIS A 310 -7.72 28.51 -15.81
N ASN A 311 -6.40 28.44 -15.71
CA ASN A 311 -5.51 29.44 -16.30
C ASN A 311 -5.60 29.47 -17.84
N LEU A 312 -5.82 28.31 -18.49
CA LEU A 312 -6.01 28.26 -19.94
C LEU A 312 -7.30 28.97 -20.38
N ASP A 313 -8.41 28.75 -19.66
CA ASP A 313 -9.70 29.40 -19.94
C ASP A 313 -9.61 30.94 -19.79
N GLU A 314 -8.80 31.45 -18.85
CA GLU A 314 -8.57 32.90 -18.71
C GLU A 314 -7.73 33.50 -19.85
N THR A 315 -6.87 32.70 -20.52
CA THR A 315 -5.98 33.18 -21.60
C THR A 315 -6.60 33.12 -23.00
N LEU A 316 -7.74 32.45 -23.19
CA LEU A 316 -8.43 32.40 -24.47
C LEU A 316 -9.20 33.71 -24.70
N PRO A 317 -8.89 34.50 -25.75
CA PRO A 317 -9.67 35.69 -26.05
C PRO A 317 -11.11 35.27 -26.38
N LEU A 318 -12.07 35.87 -25.67
CA LEU A 318 -13.49 35.77 -25.97
C LEU A 318 -13.69 36.05 -27.47
N VAL A 319 -13.99 35.01 -28.24
CA VAL A 319 -14.44 35.17 -29.62
C VAL A 319 -15.76 35.91 -29.54
N ASN A 320 -15.73 37.22 -29.78
CA ASN A 320 -16.92 38.05 -29.92
C ASN A 320 -17.75 37.50 -31.10
N THR A 321 -18.78 36.75 -30.80
CA THR A 321 -19.88 36.50 -31.74
C THR A 321 -20.53 37.84 -32.09
N PRO A 322 -20.72 38.19 -33.39
CA PRO A 322 -21.35 39.44 -33.75
C PRO A 322 -22.79 39.49 -33.23
N SER A 323 -23.14 40.58 -32.56
CA SER A 323 -24.48 40.88 -32.09
C SER A 323 -25.44 41.03 -33.28
N VAL A 324 -26.40 40.11 -33.40
CA VAL A 324 -27.56 40.30 -34.26
C VAL A 324 -28.45 41.34 -33.59
N THR A 325 -28.52 42.55 -34.16
CA THR A 325 -29.47 43.59 -33.76
C THR A 325 -30.89 43.22 -34.21
N PRO A 326 -31.92 43.37 -33.36
CA PRO A 326 -33.31 43.21 -33.78
C PRO A 326 -33.81 44.46 -34.52
N PRO A 327 -34.76 44.34 -35.47
CA PRO A 327 -35.27 45.48 -36.24
C PRO A 327 -36.23 46.34 -35.40
N THR A 328 -36.10 47.65 -35.60
CA THR A 328 -36.91 48.73 -35.02
C THR A 328 -38.36 48.71 -35.52
N PRO A 329 -39.38 48.89 -34.67
CA PRO A 329 -40.73 49.21 -35.12
C PRO A 329 -40.91 50.72 -35.29
N THR A 330 -41.49 51.09 -36.42
CA THR A 330 -41.87 52.44 -36.83
C THR A 330 -43.13 52.95 -36.12
N GLY A 331 -43.06 54.20 -35.64
CA GLY A 331 -44.18 55.17 -35.60
C GLY A 331 -45.25 55.01 -34.51
N VAL A 332 -45.41 56.03 -33.66
CA VAL A 332 -46.49 57.04 -33.69
C VAL A 332 -46.17 58.11 -32.61
N SER A 333 -46.36 59.38 -32.97
CA SER A 333 -46.07 60.61 -32.20
C SER A 333 -47.02 60.87 -31.01
N PRO A 334 -46.67 61.79 -30.08
CA PRO A 334 -47.31 61.95 -28.75
C PRO A 334 -48.40 63.05 -28.76
N PRO A 335 -49.08 63.40 -27.63
CA PRO A 335 -48.50 64.48 -26.80
C PRO A 335 -48.94 64.57 -25.30
N MET A 336 -48.27 65.49 -24.60
CA MET A 336 -48.64 66.30 -23.42
C MET A 336 -48.48 65.75 -21.98
N THR A 337 -47.47 66.31 -21.30
CA THR A 337 -47.35 66.54 -19.85
C THR A 337 -48.34 67.65 -19.39
N PRO A 338 -48.67 67.85 -18.09
CA PRO A 338 -47.73 68.53 -17.19
C PRO A 338 -47.77 68.14 -15.68
N SER A 339 -46.66 68.49 -15.02
CA SER A 339 -46.53 69.08 -13.68
C SER A 339 -46.81 68.26 -12.40
N GLY A 340 -45.82 68.23 -11.50
CA GLY A 340 -46.10 68.45 -10.08
C GLY A 340 -45.10 67.92 -9.03
N VAL A 341 -44.20 68.82 -8.58
CA VAL A 341 -43.89 69.13 -7.16
C VAL A 341 -43.13 68.09 -6.28
N GLY A 342 -41.95 68.48 -5.75
CA GLY A 342 -41.23 67.86 -4.60
C GLY A 342 -41.68 68.43 -3.24
N PRO A 343 -40.87 68.52 -2.16
CA PRO A 343 -39.60 67.84 -1.81
C PRO A 343 -39.55 67.33 -0.32
N GLY A 344 -38.42 66.72 0.09
CA GLY A 344 -37.99 66.55 1.50
C GLY A 344 -38.33 65.19 2.14
N SER A 345 -37.54 64.58 3.03
CA SER A 345 -36.31 64.96 3.72
C SER A 345 -35.70 63.74 4.46
N VAL A 346 -34.37 63.64 4.43
CA VAL A 346 -33.43 63.37 5.55
C VAL A 346 -33.34 61.98 6.24
N GLN A 347 -32.15 61.37 6.04
CA GLN A 347 -31.24 60.60 6.92
C GLN A 347 -31.69 59.35 7.70
N SER A 348 -30.93 58.24 7.51
CA SER A 348 -29.96 57.79 8.52
C SER A 348 -29.04 56.68 8.00
N VAL A 349 -27.75 56.84 8.29
CA VAL A 349 -26.63 55.89 8.11
C VAL A 349 -26.73 54.77 9.16
N GLY A 350 -26.39 53.53 8.81
CA GLY A 350 -26.24 52.44 9.79
C GLY A 350 -25.96 51.05 9.21
N SER A 351 -24.68 50.68 9.26
CA SER A 351 -23.97 49.39 9.14
C SER A 351 -24.74 48.04 9.08
N GLU A 352 -24.15 47.16 8.25
CA GLU A 352 -23.97 45.70 8.43
C GLU A 352 -25.17 44.77 8.68
N LYS A 353 -25.40 43.87 7.72
CA LYS A 353 -25.64 42.45 8.03
C LYS A 353 -25.11 41.55 6.91
N GLU A 354 -23.90 41.07 7.18
CA GLU A 354 -23.22 39.96 6.55
C GLU A 354 -24.16 38.75 6.41
N SER A 355 -24.53 38.41 5.16
CA SER A 355 -25.37 37.25 4.88
C SER A 355 -24.48 36.04 4.57
N ASN A 356 -24.46 35.12 5.54
CA ASN A 356 -23.61 33.95 5.67
C ASN A 356 -23.62 33.04 4.39
N PRO A 357 -22.45 32.75 3.76
CA PRO A 357 -22.34 32.04 2.48
C PRO A 357 -22.82 30.57 2.51
N ILE A 358 -22.92 29.97 3.71
CA ILE A 358 -23.37 28.58 3.91
C ILE A 358 -24.85 28.40 3.53
N ARG A 359 -25.68 29.43 3.69
CA ARG A 359 -27.12 29.35 3.41
C ARG A 359 -27.43 29.34 1.90
N ARG A 360 -26.50 29.85 1.06
CA ARG A 360 -26.61 29.80 -0.41
C ARG A 360 -26.34 28.40 -0.95
N ILE A 361 -25.39 27.68 -0.38
CA ILE A 361 -25.03 26.31 -0.81
C ILE A 361 -26.18 25.33 -0.52
N HIS A 362 -26.84 25.46 0.63
CA HIS A 362 -27.97 24.59 0.99
C HIS A 362 -29.19 24.78 0.07
N LYS A 363 -29.46 26.02 -0.38
CA LYS A 363 -30.57 26.32 -1.31
C LYS A 363 -30.31 25.83 -2.73
N THR A 364 -29.05 25.75 -3.15
CA THR A 364 -28.67 25.21 -4.47
C THR A 364 -28.78 23.68 -4.51
N LEU A 365 -28.48 23.00 -3.41
CA LEU A 365 -28.62 21.53 -3.31
C LEU A 365 -30.09 21.08 -3.27
N GLU A 366 -30.98 21.77 -2.55
CA GLU A 366 -32.41 21.41 -2.51
C GLU A 366 -33.13 21.58 -3.87
N ARG A 367 -32.67 22.51 -4.71
CA ARG A 367 -33.24 22.72 -6.06
C ARG A 367 -32.81 21.66 -7.08
N THR A 368 -31.67 21.01 -6.89
CA THR A 368 -31.21 19.93 -7.77
C THR A 368 -31.93 18.60 -7.52
N PHE A 369 -32.55 18.43 -6.35
CA PHE A 369 -33.22 17.18 -5.94
C PHE A 369 -34.76 17.20 -6.00
N SER A 370 -35.39 18.30 -6.41
CA SER A 370 -36.85 18.35 -6.61
C SER A 370 -37.19 18.82 -8.02
N GLY A 371 -37.51 17.89 -8.91
CA GLY A 371 -38.05 18.22 -10.23
C GLY A 371 -37.90 17.13 -11.30
N LYS A 372 -38.71 16.06 -11.22
CA LYS A 372 -39.14 15.32 -12.42
C LYS A 372 -40.18 16.17 -13.14
N GLY A 373 -39.96 16.50 -14.42
CA GLY A 373 -41.00 17.05 -15.29
C GLY A 373 -40.49 17.89 -16.46
N LEU A 374 -40.45 17.24 -17.63
CA LEU A 374 -40.49 17.74 -19.01
C LEU A 374 -40.07 19.20 -19.37
N ALA A 375 -39.32 19.24 -20.49
CA ALA A 375 -39.26 20.26 -21.53
C ALA A 375 -38.17 21.35 -21.45
N GLY A 376 -37.18 21.19 -22.35
CA GLY A 376 -36.55 22.22 -23.18
C GLY A 376 -36.13 23.54 -22.55
N GLY A 377 -34.82 23.70 -22.28
CA GLY A 377 -34.25 25.03 -22.06
C GLY A 377 -32.84 25.03 -21.48
N LYS A 378 -31.86 25.39 -22.33
CA LYS A 378 -30.50 25.92 -22.09
C LYS A 378 -29.74 25.51 -20.81
N ALA A 379 -28.59 24.88 -21.06
CA ALA A 379 -27.56 24.47 -20.10
C ALA A 379 -27.08 25.62 -19.20
N GLY A 380 -27.19 25.42 -17.89
CA GLY A 380 -26.42 26.13 -16.86
C GLY A 380 -25.18 25.31 -16.47
N SER A 381 -24.06 25.99 -16.24
CA SER A 381 -22.73 25.42 -15.99
C SER A 381 -22.66 24.52 -14.76
N ALA A 382 -22.29 23.26 -14.98
CA ALA A 382 -21.89 22.29 -13.96
C ALA A 382 -20.50 22.65 -13.39
N PRO A 383 -20.14 22.21 -12.17
CA PRO A 383 -18.76 22.30 -11.69
C PRO A 383 -17.83 21.58 -12.69
N SER A 384 -16.74 22.25 -13.08
CA SER A 384 -15.86 21.84 -14.16
C SER A 384 -15.26 20.45 -13.91
N SER A 385 -15.77 19.46 -14.66
CA SER A 385 -15.16 18.14 -14.74
C SER A 385 -13.87 18.24 -15.54
N VAL A 386 -12.74 17.92 -14.91
CA VAL A 386 -11.46 17.82 -15.61
C VAL A 386 -11.40 16.46 -16.33
N ASP A 387 -11.61 16.47 -17.65
CA ASP A 387 -11.27 15.35 -18.54
C ASP A 387 -9.75 15.30 -18.73
N ALA A 388 -9.02 14.96 -17.67
CA ALA A 388 -7.59 14.68 -17.79
C ALA A 388 -7.45 13.31 -18.46
N ASN A 389 -7.12 13.30 -19.76
CA ASN A 389 -6.70 12.11 -20.49
C ASN A 389 -5.32 11.65 -19.97
N ILE A 390 -5.30 11.13 -18.74
CA ILE A 390 -4.11 10.61 -18.09
C ILE A 390 -3.78 9.29 -18.80
N ARG A 391 -2.77 9.33 -19.66
CA ARG A 391 -2.11 8.15 -20.27
C ARG A 391 -1.38 7.28 -19.23
N GLY A 392 -1.95 7.11 -18.04
CA GLY A 392 -1.46 6.24 -16.98
C GLY A 392 -2.16 4.90 -17.09
N LYS A 393 -1.41 3.85 -17.41
CA LYS A 393 -1.89 2.47 -17.31
C LYS A 393 -2.22 2.18 -15.84
N MET A 394 -3.47 2.35 -15.46
CA MET A 394 -3.96 1.90 -14.16
C MET A 394 -4.28 0.42 -14.26
N VAL A 395 -3.81 -0.41 -13.34
CA VAL A 395 -4.23 -1.81 -13.29
C VAL A 395 -5.10 -1.99 -12.05
N VAL A 396 -6.25 -2.64 -12.23
CA VAL A 396 -7.19 -2.94 -11.16
C VAL A 396 -7.11 -4.42 -10.82
N PHE A 397 -6.86 -4.74 -9.55
CA PHE A 397 -6.99 -6.10 -9.01
C PHE A 397 -8.15 -6.15 -8.03
N LYS A 398 -9.03 -7.16 -8.20
CA LYS A 398 -10.16 -7.45 -7.32
C LYS A 398 -9.73 -8.38 -6.19
N ASN A 399 -10.27 -8.15 -4.99
CA ASN A 399 -10.33 -9.14 -3.92
C ASN A 399 -11.77 -9.18 -3.35
N HIS A 400 -12.34 -10.38 -3.24
CA HIS A 400 -13.70 -10.57 -2.71
C HIS A 400 -13.75 -10.40 -1.19
N HIS A 401 -14.76 -9.68 -0.68
CA HIS A 401 -15.03 -9.56 0.76
C HIS A 401 -15.83 -10.78 1.27
N GLY A 402 -15.34 -11.43 2.34
CA GLY A 402 -16.16 -12.22 3.26
C GLY A 402 -16.57 -11.31 4.43
N SER A 403 -17.85 -11.21 4.73
CA SER A 403 -18.47 -10.25 5.65
C SER A 403 -17.71 -10.01 6.98
N GLY A 404 -17.45 -8.73 7.28
CA GLY A 404 -17.24 -8.25 8.65
C GLY A 404 -15.78 -8.02 9.07
N THR A 405 -15.29 -6.79 8.90
CA THR A 405 -14.56 -5.96 9.89
C THR A 405 -13.91 -4.76 9.18
N GLY A 406 -14.00 -3.58 9.78
CA GLY A 406 -13.45 -2.34 9.22
C GLY A 406 -11.92 -2.37 9.19
N TYR A 407 -11.34 -2.03 8.03
CA TYR A 407 -9.89 -1.93 7.85
C TYR A 407 -9.39 -0.52 8.17
N THR A 408 -8.30 -0.44 8.93
CA THR A 408 -7.49 0.77 9.09
C THR A 408 -6.56 0.93 7.89
N ASN A 409 -6.45 2.17 7.40
CA ASN A 409 -5.71 2.62 6.19
C ASN A 409 -4.17 2.40 6.22
N GLU A 410 -3.63 1.49 7.04
CA GLU A 410 -2.19 1.42 7.34
C GLU A 410 -1.41 0.26 6.69
N SER A 411 -2.06 -0.57 5.89
CA SER A 411 -1.43 -1.76 5.32
C SER A 411 -1.65 -1.81 3.83
N PHE A 412 -0.75 -2.45 3.11
CA PHE A 412 -0.73 -2.57 1.65
C PHE A 412 -0.11 -1.39 0.90
N CYS A 413 1.17 -1.13 1.17
CA CYS A 413 2.07 -0.87 0.06
C CYS A 413 2.64 -2.21 -0.42
N SER A 414 2.68 -2.42 -1.73
CA SER A 414 3.02 -3.69 -2.40
C SER A 414 4.43 -4.22 -2.15
N LEU A 415 4.50 -5.54 -1.89
CA LEU A 415 5.55 -6.49 -2.27
C LEU A 415 4.92 -7.72 -2.93
#